data_AF-A0A392PF64-F1
#
_entry.id   AF-A0A392PF64-F1
#
_cell.length_a   1.000
_cell.length_b   1.000
_cell.length_c   1.000
_cell.angle_alpha   90.00
_cell.angle_beta   90.00
_cell.angle_gamma   90.00
#
_symmetry.space_group_name_H-M   'P 1'
#
loop_
_entity.id
_entity.type
_entity.pdbx_description
1 polymer ?
#
loop_
_entity_poly.entity_id
_entity_poly.type
_entity_poly.pdbx_seq_one_letter_code
_entity_poly.pdbx_strand_id
1 'polypeptide(L)'
;LSTGQLITVTPYLVKRQKQHFHHLEQYGIDLIIGCNGFIWVGEHVEVRDDMVEDQVSQSDPQVLIPNKNSVSLEEQEKNYTALETRKYICRAANAVRVLSTLGFIITLEIIKGVIDLSLSTNLEIHDMLGSEFCVLVAEKEAERRSSNKKKR
;
A
#
# COMPACT_ATOMS: atom_id res chain seq x y z
N LEU A 1 11.29 0.29 -4.80
CA LEU A 1 9.86 0.03 -5.07
C LEU A 1 9.75 -0.80 -6.35
N SER A 2 9.74 -2.14 -6.24
CA SER A 2 9.79 -3.04 -7.41
C SER A 2 8.56 -3.95 -7.55
N THR A 3 7.79 -4.17 -6.49
CA THR A 3 6.67 -5.13 -6.42
C THR A 3 5.36 -4.47 -5.95
N GLY A 4 4.92 -3.43 -6.67
CA GLY A 4 3.75 -2.66 -6.27
C GLY A 4 3.15 -1.77 -7.36
N GLN A 5 2.14 -0.99 -6.98
CA GLN A 5 1.44 -0.04 -7.83
C GLN A 5 1.59 1.38 -7.28
N LEU A 6 1.91 2.33 -8.16
CA LEU A 6 1.88 3.75 -7.89
C LEU A 6 0.54 4.34 -8.35
N ILE A 7 -0.12 5.09 -7.49
CA ILE A 7 -1.38 5.79 -7.73
C ILE A 7 -1.12 7.29 -7.58
N THR A 8 -1.65 8.06 -8.52
CA THR A 8 -1.61 9.53 -8.46
C THR A 8 -3.00 10.05 -8.09
N VAL A 9 -3.06 10.92 -7.09
CA VAL A 9 -4.27 11.61 -6.63
C VAL A 9 -4.00 13.11 -6.55
N THR A 10 -5.06 13.90 -6.45
CA THR A 10 -4.91 15.34 -6.19
C THR A 10 -4.21 15.54 -4.83
N PRO A 11 -3.10 16.29 -4.75
CA PRO A 11 -2.31 16.41 -3.52
C PRO A 11 -3.12 16.97 -2.33
N TYR A 12 -4.12 17.80 -2.61
CA TYR A 12 -5.02 18.37 -1.60
C TYR A 12 -5.85 17.32 -0.85
N LEU A 13 -6.06 16.14 -1.44
CA LEU A 13 -6.77 15.04 -0.78
C LEU A 13 -5.88 14.33 0.25
N VAL A 14 -4.57 14.49 0.21
CA VAL A 14 -3.66 13.80 1.14
C VAL A 14 -3.52 14.61 2.43
N LYS A 15 -3.96 14.03 3.56
CA LYS A 15 -3.74 14.65 4.87
C LYS A 15 -2.26 14.57 5.25
N ARG A 16 -1.65 15.70 5.62
CA ARG A 16 -0.30 15.72 6.19
C ARG A 16 -0.28 15.01 7.55
N GLN A 17 0.63 14.06 7.71
CA GLN A 17 0.84 13.28 8.94
C GLN A 17 2.34 13.18 9.22
N LYS A 18 2.74 12.77 10.44
CA LYS A 18 4.16 12.61 10.78
C LYS A 18 4.78 11.37 10.12
N GLN A 19 3.97 10.33 9.94
CA GLN A 19 4.39 9.06 9.35
C GLN A 19 3.64 8.87 8.02
N HIS A 20 4.39 8.55 6.97
CA HIS A 20 3.88 8.33 5.62
C HIS A 20 4.04 6.89 5.14
N PHE A 21 4.87 6.10 5.83
CA PHE A 21 5.09 4.68 5.58
C PHE A 21 4.25 3.88 6.57
N HIS A 22 3.40 3.00 6.05
CA HIS A 22 2.49 2.19 6.85
C HIS A 22 2.58 0.74 6.41
N HIS A 23 2.84 -0.14 7.37
CA HIS A 23 2.74 -1.57 7.18
C HIS A 23 1.33 -2.04 7.56
N LEU A 24 0.65 -2.75 6.64
CA LEU A 24 -0.66 -3.35 6.88
C LEU A 24 -0.51 -4.86 7.03
N GLU A 25 -0.08 -5.30 8.22
CA GLU A 25 0.21 -6.70 8.58
C GLU A 25 -0.89 -7.66 8.11
N GLN A 26 -2.16 -7.32 8.38
CA GLN A 26 -3.32 -8.16 8.06
C GLN A 26 -3.51 -8.46 6.57
N TYR A 27 -2.87 -7.69 5.67
CA TYR A 27 -2.95 -7.89 4.23
C TYR A 27 -1.59 -8.23 3.60
N GLY A 28 -0.49 -8.17 4.37
CA GLY A 28 0.86 -8.38 3.87
C GLY A 28 1.35 -7.31 2.88
N ILE A 29 0.86 -6.07 3.00
CA ILE A 29 1.21 -4.96 2.10
C ILE A 29 1.78 -3.75 2.84
N ASP A 30 2.60 -2.99 2.14
CA ASP A 30 3.09 -1.68 2.55
C ASP A 30 2.42 -0.56 1.76
N LEU A 31 2.15 0.54 2.45
CA LEU A 31 1.51 1.73 1.90
C LEU A 31 2.37 2.96 2.20
N ILE A 32 2.72 3.70 1.15
CA ILE A 32 3.43 4.98 1.24
C ILE A 32 2.49 6.08 0.75
N ILE A 33 2.12 7.00 1.64
CA ILE A 33 1.19 8.10 1.34
C ILE A 33 1.99 9.40 1.23
N GLY A 34 2.45 9.74 0.02
CA GLY A 34 3.18 10.97 -0.26
C GLY A 34 2.27 12.20 -0.23
N CYS A 35 2.69 13.25 0.48
CA CYS A 35 1.97 14.54 0.53
C CYS A 35 1.85 15.24 -0.84
N ASN A 36 2.59 14.79 -1.84
CA ASN A 36 2.57 15.25 -3.22
C ASN A 36 1.48 14.57 -4.06
N GLY A 37 0.62 13.75 -3.45
CA GLY A 37 -0.42 13.02 -4.18
C GLY A 37 0.07 11.71 -4.83
N PHE A 38 1.33 11.32 -4.63
CA PHE A 38 1.80 10.00 -5.00
C PHE A 38 1.60 9.02 -3.86
N ILE A 39 0.81 7.98 -4.10
CA ILE A 39 0.54 6.92 -3.15
C ILE A 39 1.06 5.62 -3.75
N TRP A 40 1.98 4.95 -3.05
CA TRP A 40 2.51 3.66 -3.48
C TRP A 40 1.98 2.54 -2.59
N VAL A 41 1.59 1.43 -3.20
CA VAL A 41 1.14 0.22 -2.53
C VAL A 41 1.99 -0.93 -3.04
N GLY A 42 2.53 -1.79 -2.19
CA GLY A 42 3.26 -2.98 -2.63
C GLY A 42 3.30 -4.08 -1.60
N GLU A 43 3.88 -5.20 -1.98
CA GLU A 43 4.14 -6.32 -1.06
C GLU A 43 5.07 -5.85 0.07
N HIS A 44 4.78 -6.30 1.29
CA HIS A 44 5.66 -6.04 2.41
C HIS A 44 7.00 -6.76 2.22
N VAL A 45 8.09 -6.01 2.40
CA VAL A 45 9.45 -6.57 2.41
C VAL A 45 10.05 -6.28 3.77
N GLU A 46 10.40 -7.33 4.51
CA GLU A 46 11.20 -7.18 5.73
C GLU A 46 12.55 -6.58 5.35
N VAL A 47 12.73 -5.30 5.66
CA VAL A 47 14.05 -4.68 5.57
C VAL A 47 14.83 -5.20 6.77
N ARG A 48 15.70 -6.19 6.55
CA ARG A 48 16.78 -6.47 7.50
C ARG A 48 17.69 -5.24 7.47
N ASP A 49 17.81 -4.55 8.61
CA ASP A 49 18.77 -3.47 8.80
C ASP A 49 20.18 -4.05 8.69
N ASP A 50 20.70 -4.18 7.47
CA ASP A 50 22.14 -4.15 7.23
C ASP A 50 22.59 -2.68 7.29
N MET A 51 22.38 -2.04 8.45
CA MET A 51 23.06 -0.81 8.79
C MET A 51 24.52 -1.17 9.08
N VAL A 52 25.34 -1.21 8.03
CA VAL A 52 26.78 -1.20 8.19
C VAL A 52 27.13 0.15 8.82
N GLU A 53 27.38 0.16 10.12
CA GLU A 53 28.04 1.29 10.77
C GLU A 53 29.41 1.48 10.10
N ASP A 54 29.60 2.66 9.52
CA ASP A 54 30.86 3.10 8.91
C ASP A 54 31.94 3.23 10.00
N GLN A 55 32.62 2.13 10.32
CA GLN A 55 33.86 2.13 11.08
C GLN A 55 35.02 1.95 10.11
N VAL A 56 35.66 3.08 9.81
CA VAL A 56 36.95 3.17 9.14
C VAL A 56 37.98 2.35 9.92
N SER A 57 38.43 1.22 9.37
CA SER A 57 39.79 0.69 9.55
C SER A 57 40.13 -0.36 8.49
N GLN A 58 41.24 -0.07 7.82
CA GLN A 58 41.95 -0.79 6.77
C GLN A 58 41.96 -2.34 6.90
N SER A 59 41.52 -3.03 5.83
CA SER A 59 42.25 -4.15 5.18
C SER A 59 41.42 -4.80 4.07
N ASP A 60 41.88 -4.73 2.83
CA ASP A 60 41.43 -5.52 1.67
C ASP A 60 42.40 -6.71 1.46
N PRO A 61 42.11 -7.75 0.62
CA PRO A 61 40.82 -8.15 0.04
C PRO A 61 40.63 -9.70 -0.03
N GLN A 62 39.41 -10.20 0.20
CA GLN A 62 38.81 -11.34 -0.54
C GLN A 62 37.43 -11.68 0.05
N VAL A 63 36.39 -11.00 -0.43
CA VAL A 63 35.02 -11.47 -0.26
C VAL A 63 34.49 -11.76 -1.66
N LEU A 64 34.26 -13.05 -1.90
CA LEU A 64 33.65 -13.59 -3.11
C LEU A 64 32.29 -12.91 -3.30
N ILE A 65 32.20 -11.99 -4.27
CA ILE A 65 30.93 -11.52 -4.81
C ILE A 65 30.34 -12.70 -5.57
N PRO A 66 29.20 -13.30 -5.17
CA PRO A 66 28.49 -14.20 -6.05
C PRO A 66 27.84 -13.32 -7.11
N ASN A 67 28.52 -13.18 -8.25
CA ASN A 67 27.97 -12.58 -9.45
C ASN A 67 26.86 -13.51 -9.98
N LYS A 68 25.64 -13.36 -9.47
CA LYS A 68 24.45 -14.10 -9.95
C LYS A 68 23.95 -13.50 -11.27
N ASN A 69 24.78 -13.61 -12.31
CA ASN A 69 24.39 -13.39 -13.70
C ASN A 69 24.31 -14.74 -14.45
N SER A 70 23.65 -15.71 -13.84
CA SER A 70 23.24 -16.95 -14.51
C SER A 70 21.95 -17.45 -13.89
N VAL A 71 20.85 -16.73 -14.12
CA VAL A 71 19.54 -17.15 -13.65
C VAL A 71 19.02 -18.18 -14.66
N SER A 72 18.97 -19.45 -14.23
CA SER A 72 18.24 -20.49 -14.95
C SER A 72 16.74 -20.18 -14.91
N LEU A 73 16.00 -20.63 -15.92
CA LEU A 73 14.55 -20.43 -16.04
C LEU A 73 13.76 -20.89 -14.79
N GLU A 74 14.35 -21.78 -13.97
CA GLU A 74 13.77 -22.35 -12.75
C GLU A 74 13.87 -21.40 -11.53
N GLU A 75 14.85 -20.49 -11.48
CA GLU A 75 14.94 -19.47 -10.42
C GLU A 75 13.98 -18.29 -10.67
N GLN A 76 13.48 -18.15 -11.89
CA GLN A 76 12.54 -17.10 -12.29
C GLN A 76 11.11 -17.35 -11.76
N GLU A 77 10.77 -18.59 -11.41
CA GLU A 77 9.48 -18.96 -10.80
C GLU A 77 9.37 -18.56 -9.31
N LYS A 78 10.46 -18.20 -8.64
CA LYS A 78 10.46 -17.85 -7.19
C LYS A 78 10.28 -16.37 -6.85
N ASN A 79 10.27 -15.46 -7.83
CA ASN A 79 10.16 -14.00 -7.61
C ASN A 79 8.76 -13.43 -7.90
N TYR A 80 7.73 -14.22 -7.64
CA TYR A 80 6.34 -13.80 -7.86
C TYR A 80 5.67 -13.50 -6.52
N THR A 81 5.21 -12.26 -6.34
CA THR A 81 4.31 -11.89 -5.24
C THR A 81 3.14 -12.86 -5.20
N ALA A 82 2.79 -13.39 -4.02
CA ALA A 82 1.71 -14.35 -3.86
C ALA A 82 0.39 -13.80 -4.42
N LEU A 83 -0.44 -14.65 -5.05
CA LEU A 83 -1.70 -14.24 -5.68
C LEU A 83 -2.60 -13.45 -4.72
N GLU A 84 -2.67 -13.91 -3.47
CA GLU A 84 -3.47 -13.28 -2.44
C GLU A 84 -2.94 -11.87 -2.06
N THR A 85 -1.63 -11.72 -1.91
CA THR A 85 -1.00 -10.41 -1.70
C THR A 85 -1.26 -9.47 -2.88
N ARG A 86 -1.19 -9.95 -4.13
CA ARG A 86 -1.55 -9.13 -5.32
C ARG A 86 -2.98 -8.64 -5.28
N LYS A 87 -3.92 -9.49 -4.84
CA LYS A 87 -5.32 -9.10 -4.68
C LYS A 87 -5.44 -7.95 -3.67
N TYR A 88 -4.73 -8.01 -2.55
CA TYR A 88 -4.71 -6.93 -1.57
C TYR A 88 -4.06 -5.64 -2.09
N ILE A 89 -2.97 -5.73 -2.85
CA ILE A 89 -2.35 -4.57 -3.50
C ILE A 89 -3.37 -3.89 -4.43
N CYS A 90 -4.04 -4.65 -5.29
CA CYS A 90 -5.05 -4.11 -6.20
C CYS A 90 -6.26 -3.53 -5.46
N ARG A 91 -6.74 -4.21 -4.41
CA ARG A 91 -7.86 -3.75 -3.59
C ARG A 91 -7.54 -2.44 -2.86
N ALA A 92 -6.35 -2.33 -2.28
CA ALA A 92 -5.88 -1.09 -1.64
C ALA A 92 -5.72 0.04 -2.66
N ALA A 93 -5.19 -0.24 -3.85
CA ALA A 93 -5.10 0.75 -4.91
C ALA A 93 -6.48 1.22 -5.40
N ASN A 94 -7.44 0.31 -5.54
CA ASN A 94 -8.82 0.66 -5.90
C ASN A 94 -9.51 1.44 -4.80
N ALA A 95 -9.27 1.13 -3.53
CA ALA A 95 -9.75 1.95 -2.42
C ALA A 95 -9.27 3.40 -2.53
N VAL A 96 -7.98 3.62 -2.83
CA VAL A 96 -7.43 4.96 -3.07
C VAL A 96 -8.11 5.65 -4.25
N ARG A 97 -8.33 4.93 -5.37
CA ARG A 97 -9.03 5.48 -6.55
C ARG A 97 -10.45 5.92 -6.23
N VAL A 98 -11.22 5.09 -5.54
CA VAL A 98 -12.60 5.41 -5.13
C VAL A 98 -12.63 6.65 -4.24
N LEU A 99 -11.76 6.73 -3.24
CA LEU A 99 -11.66 7.91 -2.37
C LEU A 99 -11.28 9.18 -3.14
N SER A 100 -10.37 9.06 -4.11
CA SER A 100 -9.99 10.17 -4.98
C SER A 100 -11.15 10.63 -5.85
N THR A 101 -11.89 9.70 -6.45
CA THR A 101 -13.07 9.99 -7.27
C THR A 101 -14.17 10.69 -6.47
N LEU A 102 -14.38 10.28 -5.22
CA LEU A 102 -15.35 10.89 -4.30
C LEU A 102 -14.86 12.23 -3.71
N GLY A 103 -13.60 12.63 -3.95
CA GLY A 103 -13.02 13.85 -3.40
C GLY A 103 -12.85 13.83 -1.88
N PHE A 104 -12.67 12.64 -1.29
CA PHE A 104 -12.48 12.50 0.15
C PHE A 104 -11.02 12.63 0.54
N ILE A 105 -10.80 13.13 1.76
CA ILE A 105 -9.46 13.18 2.34
C ILE A 105 -8.97 11.75 2.56
N ILE A 106 -7.78 11.47 2.03
CA ILE A 106 -7.13 10.17 2.08
C ILE A 106 -6.27 10.10 3.35
N THR A 107 -6.58 9.12 4.19
CA THR A 107 -5.80 8.74 5.38
C THR A 107 -5.70 7.22 5.46
N LEU A 108 -4.72 6.70 6.19
CA LEU A 108 -4.57 5.26 6.44
C LEU A 108 -5.88 4.63 6.95
N GLU A 109 -6.52 5.27 7.92
CA GLU A 109 -7.77 4.80 8.54
C GLU A 109 -8.90 4.61 7.52
N ILE A 110 -9.06 5.59 6.61
CA ILE A 110 -10.14 5.56 5.62
C ILE A 110 -9.82 4.53 4.52
N ILE A 111 -8.56 4.44 4.08
CA ILE A 111 -8.14 3.39 3.13
C ILE A 111 -8.41 2.01 3.71
N LYS A 112 -7.98 1.75 4.95
CA LYS A 112 -8.22 0.50 5.65
C LYS A 112 -9.73 0.20 5.75
N GLY A 113 -10.52 1.20 6.14
CA GLY A 113 -11.98 1.07 6.21
C GLY A 113 -12.64 0.69 4.88
N VAL A 114 -12.16 1.21 3.75
CA VAL A 114 -12.68 0.85 2.42
C VAL A 114 -12.24 -0.57 2.00
N ILE A 115 -11.02 -0.98 2.33
CA ILE A 115 -10.56 -2.36 2.11
C ILE A 115 -11.43 -3.33 2.91
N ASP A 116 -11.61 -3.08 4.21
CA ASP A 116 -12.44 -3.88 5.10
C ASP A 116 -13.90 -3.92 4.64
N LEU A 117 -14.44 -2.78 4.15
CA LEU A 117 -15.77 -2.72 3.57
C LEU A 117 -15.89 -3.67 2.36
N SER A 118 -14.95 -3.58 1.41
CA SER A 118 -14.95 -4.44 0.21
C SER A 118 -14.86 -5.93 0.54
N LEU A 119 -14.13 -6.29 1.61
CA LEU A 119 -14.04 -7.65 2.12
C LEU A 119 -15.36 -8.10 2.76
N SER A 120 -15.94 -7.26 3.61
CA SER A 120 -17.19 -7.56 4.33
C SER A 120 -18.40 -7.72 3.41
N THR A 121 -18.41 -7.00 2.28
CA THR A 121 -19.45 -7.11 1.25
C THR A 121 -19.15 -8.19 0.22
N ASN A 122 -18.05 -8.95 0.39
CA ASN A 122 -17.56 -9.95 -0.55
C ASN A 122 -17.47 -9.44 -1.99
N LEU A 123 -17.03 -8.18 -2.15
CA LEU A 123 -16.96 -7.53 -3.46
C LEU A 123 -15.67 -7.93 -4.19
N GLU A 124 -15.79 -8.29 -5.46
CA GLU A 124 -14.62 -8.54 -6.29
C GLU A 124 -13.85 -7.25 -6.59
N ILE A 125 -12.54 -7.38 -6.82
CA ILE A 125 -11.63 -6.23 -6.97
C ILE A 125 -12.03 -5.35 -8.16
N HIS A 126 -12.49 -5.98 -9.24
CA HIS A 126 -12.87 -5.28 -10.47
C HIS A 126 -14.16 -4.47 -10.32
N ASP A 127 -15.05 -4.89 -9.42
CA ASP A 127 -16.31 -4.20 -9.13
C ASP A 127 -16.15 -3.01 -8.17
N MET A 128 -15.02 -2.90 -7.48
CA MET A 128 -14.76 -1.78 -6.55
C MET A 128 -14.83 -0.40 -7.18
N LEU A 129 -14.63 -0.27 -8.49
CA LEU A 129 -14.71 1.01 -9.18
C LEU A 129 -16.13 1.32 -9.68
N GLY A 130 -17.09 0.43 -9.43
CA GLY A 130 -18.49 0.58 -9.79
C GLY A 130 -19.21 1.65 -8.96
N SER A 131 -20.30 2.18 -9.51
CA SER A 131 -21.12 3.22 -8.86
C SER A 131 -21.73 2.74 -7.55
N GLU A 132 -22.16 1.48 -7.47
CA GLU A 132 -22.75 0.91 -6.25
C GLU A 132 -21.76 0.95 -5.09
N PHE A 133 -20.51 0.54 -5.32
CA PHE A 133 -19.50 0.60 -4.28
C PHE A 133 -19.10 2.04 -3.91
N CYS A 134 -19.06 2.95 -4.89
CA CYS A 134 -18.82 4.37 -4.61
C CYS A 134 -19.89 4.96 -3.67
N VAL A 135 -21.17 4.61 -3.87
CA VAL A 135 -22.27 5.02 -2.99
C VAL A 135 -22.09 4.44 -1.59
N LEU A 136 -21.79 3.15 -1.47
CA LEU A 136 -21.54 2.50 -0.17
C LEU A 136 -20.38 3.14 0.59
N VAL A 137 -19.29 3.47 -0.10
CA VAL A 137 -18.14 4.17 0.51
C VAL A 137 -18.54 5.58 0.98
N ALA A 138 -19.35 6.30 0.20
CA ALA A 138 -19.85 7.62 0.58
C ALA A 138 -20.77 7.58 1.81
N GLU A 139 -21.69 6.61 1.87
CA GLU A 139 -22.56 6.38 3.03
C GLU A 139 -21.73 6.07 4.28
N LYS A 140 -20.76 5.15 4.16
CA LYS A 140 -19.88 4.79 5.27
C LYS A 140 -19.06 5.97 5.79
N GLU A 141 -18.54 6.80 4.90
CA GLU A 141 -17.80 8.00 5.30
C GLU A 141 -18.72 9.04 5.95
N ALA A 142 -19.97 9.18 5.50
CA ALA A 142 -20.96 10.04 6.13
C ALA A 142 -21.29 9.59 7.56
N GLU A 143 -21.51 8.29 7.77
CA GLU A 143 -21.71 7.69 9.11
C GLU A 143 -20.52 7.99 10.04
N ARG A 144 -19.29 7.78 9.55
CA ARG A 144 -18.06 8.05 10.31
C ARG A 144 -17.96 9.52 10.73
N ARG A 145 -18.28 10.46 9.84
CA ARG A 145 -18.29 11.90 10.16
C ARG A 145 -19.38 12.27 11.16
N SER A 146 -20.56 11.65 11.06
CA SER A 146 -21.68 11.93 11.98
C SER A 146 -21.40 11.43 13.41
N SER A 147 -20.80 10.25 13.54
CA SER A 147 -20.46 9.67 14.84
C SER A 147 -19.35 10.45 15.56
N ASN A 148 -18.36 10.97 14.83
CA ASN A 148 -17.33 11.85 15.41
C ASN A 148 -17.89 13.17 15.91
N LYS A 149 -18.96 13.72 15.32
CA LYS A 149 -19.63 14.92 15.83
C LYS A 149 -20.34 14.67 17.17
N LYS A 150 -20.93 13.48 17.36
CA LYS A 150 -21.61 13.11 18.61
C LYS A 150 -20.66 12.86 19.79
N LYS A 151 -19.37 12.64 19.51
CA LYS A 151 -18.33 12.40 20.53
C LYS A 151 -17.61 13.69 20.98
N ARG A 152 -17.94 14.85 20.39
CA ARG A 152 -17.42 16.16 20.78
C ARG A 152 -18.50 16.94 21.50
#